data_AF-A0A174A9X3-F1
#
_entry.id   AF-A0A174A9X3-F1
#
_cell.length_a   1.000
_cell.length_b   1.000
_cell.length_c   1.000
_cell.angle_alpha   90.00
_cell.angle_beta   90.00
_cell.angle_gamma   90.00
#
_symmetry.space_group_name_H-M   'P 1'
#
loop_
_entity.id
_entity.type
_entity.pdbx_description
1 polymer ?
#
loop_
_entity_poly.entity_id
_entity_poly.type
_entity_poly.pdbx_seq_one_letter_code
_entity_poly.pdbx_strand_id
1 'polypeptide(L)'
;MKLVIPEYKTLELDTIFLDMNGTIAVDGVIPPSVKERLIALSEQFRIYVLTADTHGNAKAQCEGLPVILETFPTGNAKEYKRELVKATGAKRCVAIGNGRNDEWMLKEAALSIAVMDREGVYGKLLKNADLCVRSMQDGLDLLLYPGRIIAGLRG
;
A
#
# COMPACT_ATOMS: atom_id res chain seq x y z
N MET A 1 -1.12 10.47 10.97
CA MET A 1 -2.40 10.96 10.46
C MET A 1 -3.57 10.42 11.28
N LYS A 2 -4.43 11.30 11.83
CA LYS A 2 -5.66 10.90 12.51
C LYS A 2 -6.87 11.22 11.63
N LEU A 3 -7.74 10.26 11.38
CA LEU A 3 -8.95 10.41 10.58
C LEU A 3 -10.18 9.96 11.37
N VAL A 4 -11.14 10.86 11.57
CA VAL A 4 -12.45 10.52 12.12
C VAL A 4 -13.39 10.29 10.95
N ILE A 5 -13.83 9.04 10.76
CA ILE A 5 -14.79 8.67 9.71
C ILE A 5 -16.17 8.59 10.38
N PRO A 6 -17.11 9.51 10.07
CA PRO A 6 -18.44 9.53 10.68
C PRO A 6 -19.14 8.19 10.52
N GLU A 7 -19.82 7.75 11.59
CA GLU A 7 -20.64 6.53 11.64
C GLU A 7 -19.88 5.21 11.43
N TYR A 8 -18.55 5.27 11.29
CA TYR A 8 -17.73 4.09 11.00
C TYR A 8 -16.62 3.84 12.04
N LYS A 9 -15.46 4.51 11.92
CA LYS A 9 -14.31 4.33 12.83
C LYS A 9 -13.38 5.55 12.86
N THR A 10 -12.57 5.65 13.92
CA THR A 10 -11.42 6.55 13.94
C THR A 10 -10.16 5.78 13.62
N LEU A 11 -9.34 6.31 12.71
CA LEU A 11 -8.06 5.75 12.30
C LEU A 11 -6.92 6.64 12.80
N GLU A 12 -5.83 6.01 13.24
CA GLU A 12 -4.57 6.66 13.60
C GLU A 12 -3.44 6.00 12.84
N LEU A 13 -3.12 6.53 11.66
CA LEU A 13 -2.25 5.93 10.66
C LEU A 13 -0.89 6.64 10.62
N ASP A 14 0.20 5.89 10.52
CA ASP A 14 1.54 6.48 10.34
C ASP A 14 2.51 5.62 9.52
N THR A 15 2.08 4.42 9.14
CA THR A 15 2.91 3.50 8.37
C THR A 15 2.14 3.06 7.14
N ILE A 16 2.80 3.08 5.98
CA ILE A 16 2.26 2.61 4.71
C ILE A 16 3.06 1.39 4.27
N PHE A 17 2.39 0.30 3.97
CA PHE A 17 2.94 -0.88 3.32
C PHE A 17 2.45 -0.94 1.88
N LEU A 18 3.39 -1.05 0.95
CA LEU A 18 3.15 -1.07 -0.48
C LEU A 18 3.69 -2.39 -1.03
N ASP A 19 2.89 -3.14 -1.80
CA ASP A 19 3.47 -4.01 -2.81
C ASP A 19 4.15 -3.17 -3.90
N MET A 20 5.04 -3.78 -4.69
CA MET A 20 5.72 -3.09 -5.78
C MET A 20 4.93 -3.17 -7.10
N ASN A 21 5.04 -4.29 -7.82
CA ASN A 21 4.44 -4.45 -9.15
C ASN A 21 2.91 -4.52 -9.08
N GLY A 22 2.24 -3.87 -10.03
CA GLY A 22 0.80 -3.69 -10.03
C GLY A 22 0.25 -2.76 -8.95
N THR A 23 1.12 -2.20 -8.08
CA THR A 23 0.72 -1.35 -6.96
C THR A 23 1.34 0.05 -7.02
N ILE A 24 2.68 0.14 -7.07
CA ILE A 24 3.42 1.41 -7.29
C ILE A 24 4.33 1.37 -8.52
N ALA A 25 4.44 0.21 -9.16
CA ALA A 25 5.21 -0.02 -10.37
C ALA A 25 4.36 -0.76 -11.40
N VAL A 26 4.72 -0.60 -12.67
CA VAL A 26 4.26 -1.46 -13.76
C VAL A 26 5.48 -2.06 -14.43
N ASP A 27 5.49 -3.38 -14.59
CA ASP A 27 6.61 -4.13 -15.20
C ASP A 27 7.96 -3.82 -14.52
N GLY A 28 7.95 -3.66 -13.19
CA GLY A 28 9.15 -3.36 -12.41
C GLY A 28 9.62 -1.89 -12.48
N VAL A 29 8.84 -0.96 -13.04
CA VAL A 29 9.23 0.45 -13.15
C VAL A 29 8.29 1.34 -12.35
N ILE A 30 8.85 2.13 -11.43
CA ILE A 30 8.08 3.13 -10.64
C ILE A 30 8.00 4.43 -11.44
N PRO A 31 6.80 4.89 -11.85
CA PRO A 31 6.66 6.13 -12.62
C PRO A 31 7.10 7.38 -11.81
N PRO A 32 7.59 8.45 -12.46
CA PRO A 32 7.98 9.69 -11.78
C PRO A 32 6.87 10.27 -10.89
N SER A 33 5.62 10.26 -11.38
CA SER A 33 4.46 10.77 -10.64
C SER A 33 4.15 9.99 -9.35
N VAL A 34 4.58 8.72 -9.27
CA VAL A 34 4.50 7.92 -8.04
C VAL A 34 5.64 8.28 -7.10
N LYS A 35 6.86 8.45 -7.62
CA LYS A 35 8.03 8.86 -6.83
C LYS A 35 7.78 10.18 -6.09
N GLU A 36 7.21 11.17 -6.77
CA GLU A 36 6.82 12.45 -6.18
C GLU A 36 5.84 12.29 -5.01
N ARG A 37 4.85 11.39 -5.14
CA ARG A 37 3.87 11.10 -4.08
C ARG A 37 4.48 10.38 -2.90
N LEU A 38 5.39 9.44 -3.14
CA LEU A 38 6.12 8.75 -2.08
C LEU A 38 6.96 9.73 -1.26
N ILE A 39 7.62 10.69 -1.93
CA ILE A 39 8.36 11.76 -1.26
C ILE A 39 7.41 12.61 -0.39
N ALA A 40 6.31 13.10 -0.95
CA ALA A 40 5.36 13.91 -0.19
C ALA A 40 4.73 13.15 1.00
N LEU A 41 4.40 11.87 0.83
CA LEU A 41 3.84 11.04 1.89
C LEU A 41 4.86 10.75 3.00
N SER A 42 6.15 10.68 2.68
CA SER A 42 7.21 10.39 3.66
C SER A 42 7.35 11.46 4.75
N GLU A 43 6.84 12.68 4.51
CA GLU A 43 6.81 13.74 5.52
C GLU A 43 5.93 13.40 6.73
N GLN A 44 4.98 12.48 6.56
CA GLN A 44 4.00 12.11 7.60
C GLN A 44 3.96 10.62 7.90
N PHE A 45 4.50 9.79 7.00
CA PHE A 45 4.41 8.34 7.07
C PHE A 45 5.76 7.67 6.95
N ARG A 46 5.94 6.58 7.68
CA ARG A 46 6.97 5.59 7.38
C ARG A 46 6.48 4.71 6.24
N ILE A 47 7.26 4.60 5.16
CA ILE A 47 6.83 3.88 3.96
C ILE A 47 7.68 2.64 3.78
N TYR A 48 7.04 1.48 3.70
CA TYR A 48 7.65 0.21 3.35
C TYR A 48 7.25 -0.20 1.94
N VAL A 49 8.23 -0.58 1.12
CA VAL A 49 8.03 -1.25 -0.16
C VAL A 49 8.40 -2.71 0.01
N LEU A 50 7.43 -3.60 -0.19
CA LEU A 50 7.53 -5.03 0.06
C LEU A 50 7.52 -5.77 -1.28
N THR A 51 8.60 -6.45 -1.64
CA THR A 51 8.69 -7.13 -2.95
C THR A 51 9.50 -8.42 -2.89
N ALA A 52 9.14 -9.38 -3.75
CA ALA A 52 9.98 -10.54 -4.02
C ALA A 52 11.13 -10.23 -5.00
N ASP A 53 11.21 -8.97 -5.48
CA ASP A 53 12.18 -8.46 -6.45
C ASP A 53 12.34 -9.34 -7.70
N THR A 54 11.22 -9.73 -8.31
CA THR A 54 11.20 -10.64 -9.45
C THR A 54 11.94 -10.09 -10.68
N HIS A 55 12.10 -8.76 -10.78
CA HIS A 55 12.81 -8.09 -11.87
C HIS A 55 14.27 -7.74 -11.51
N GLY A 56 14.70 -8.00 -10.26
CA GLY A 56 16.06 -7.73 -9.79
C GLY A 56 16.44 -6.24 -9.78
N ASN A 57 15.45 -5.35 -9.81
CA ASN A 57 15.64 -3.91 -9.98
C ASN A 57 15.02 -3.07 -8.86
N ALA A 58 14.43 -3.70 -7.83
CA ALA A 58 13.74 -2.99 -6.76
C ALA A 58 14.63 -1.94 -6.08
N LYS A 59 15.89 -2.31 -5.79
CA LYS A 59 16.87 -1.40 -5.19
C LYS A 59 17.12 -0.16 -6.06
N ALA A 60 17.27 -0.33 -7.37
CA ALA A 60 17.51 0.76 -8.30
C ALA A 60 16.27 1.65 -8.46
N GLN A 61 15.06 1.07 -8.46
CA GLN A 61 13.82 1.84 -8.57
C GLN A 61 13.52 2.68 -7.32
N CYS A 62 13.90 2.18 -6.14
CA CYS A 62 13.74 2.86 -4.86
C CYS A 62 14.93 3.77 -4.49
N GLU A 63 15.99 3.82 -5.29
CA GLU A 63 17.16 4.65 -5.00
C GLU A 63 16.77 6.14 -4.91
N GLY A 64 17.24 6.80 -3.85
CA GLY A 64 16.93 8.20 -3.55
C GLY A 64 15.51 8.46 -3.04
N LEU A 65 14.65 7.44 -2.92
CA LEU A 65 13.32 7.59 -2.35
C LEU A 65 13.35 7.41 -0.82
N PRO A 66 12.56 8.18 -0.06
CA PRO A 66 12.45 8.04 1.39
C PRO A 66 11.55 6.86 1.77
N VAL A 67 11.96 5.64 1.38
CA VAL A 67 11.23 4.39 1.61
C VAL A 67 12.15 3.33 2.20
N ILE A 68 11.58 2.41 2.97
CA ILE A 68 12.24 1.22 3.48
C ILE A 68 11.92 0.08 2.53
N LEU A 69 12.92 -0.38 1.77
CA LEU A 69 12.77 -1.51 0.87
C LEU A 69 13.01 -2.82 1.64
N GLU A 70 12.00 -3.68 1.70
CA GLU A 70 12.09 -5.02 2.27
C GLU A 70 11.87 -6.06 1.18
N THR A 71 12.92 -6.86 0.93
CA THR A 71 12.88 -7.96 -0.04
C THR A 71 12.77 -9.29 0.68
N PHE A 72 11.98 -10.21 0.15
CA PHE A 72 11.82 -11.55 0.73
C PHE A 72 11.91 -12.67 -0.31
N PRO A 73 12.30 -13.89 0.10
CA PRO A 73 12.34 -15.05 -0.80
C PRO A 73 10.98 -15.36 -1.42
N THR A 74 10.98 -15.82 -2.67
CA THR A 74 9.79 -16.35 -3.34
C THR A 74 9.24 -17.57 -2.60
N GLY A 75 7.94 -17.60 -2.34
CA GLY A 75 7.24 -18.75 -1.74
C GLY A 75 6.47 -18.42 -0.46
N ASN A 76 6.95 -17.46 0.35
CA ASN A 76 6.33 -17.08 1.64
C ASN A 76 5.93 -15.60 1.70
N ALA A 77 5.74 -14.95 0.55
CA ALA A 77 5.45 -13.53 0.46
C ALA A 77 4.24 -13.11 1.32
N LYS A 78 3.19 -13.93 1.31
CA LYS A 78 1.92 -13.62 1.96
C LYS A 78 2.05 -13.59 3.49
N GLU A 79 2.66 -14.63 4.04
CA GLU A 79 3.00 -14.78 5.45
C GLU A 79 3.94 -13.65 5.89
N TYR A 80 5.01 -13.40 5.14
CA TYR A 80 6.01 -12.39 5.46
C TYR A 80 5.38 -10.99 5.56
N LYS A 81 4.63 -10.58 4.54
CA LYS A 81 3.95 -9.28 4.52
C LYS A 81 2.99 -9.13 5.69
N ARG A 82 2.23 -10.19 6.00
CA ARG A 82 1.29 -10.21 7.14
C ARG A 82 1.99 -9.99 8.47
N GLU A 83 3.04 -10.75 8.74
CA GLU A 83 3.73 -10.70 10.03
C GLU A 83 4.49 -9.38 10.22
N LEU A 84 4.99 -8.77 9.14
CA LEU A 84 5.60 -7.44 9.21
C LEU A 84 4.58 -6.34 9.58
N VAL A 85 3.39 -6.37 8.98
CA VAL A 85 2.29 -5.44 9.31
C VAL A 85 1.87 -5.60 10.78
N LYS A 86 1.73 -6.83 11.26
CA LYS A 86 1.42 -7.10 12.67
C LYS A 86 2.51 -6.59 13.61
N ALA A 87 3.77 -6.91 13.33
CA ALA A 87 4.91 -6.49 14.14
C ALA A 87 5.04 -4.96 14.23
N THR A 88 4.62 -4.25 13.17
CA THR A 88 4.64 -2.78 13.12
C THR A 88 3.43 -2.13 13.81
N GLY A 89 2.45 -2.93 14.23
CA GLY A 89 1.21 -2.47 14.84
C GLY A 89 0.13 -2.22 13.80
N ALA A 90 -0.51 -3.30 13.36
CA ALA A 90 -1.45 -3.31 12.23
C ALA A 90 -2.55 -2.21 12.29
N LYS A 91 -3.01 -1.84 13.49
CA LYS A 91 -4.01 -0.77 13.72
C LYS A 91 -3.55 0.64 13.30
N ARG A 92 -2.25 0.83 13.03
CA ARG A 92 -1.64 2.09 12.57
C ARG A 92 -1.20 2.06 11.10
N CYS A 93 -1.45 0.94 10.44
CA CYS A 93 -0.91 0.65 9.12
C CYS A 93 -1.95 0.86 8.03
N VAL A 94 -1.51 1.42 6.92
CA VAL A 94 -2.19 1.37 5.63
C VAL A 94 -1.53 0.28 4.79
N ALA A 95 -2.32 -0.58 4.16
CA ALA A 95 -1.82 -1.56 3.19
C ALA A 95 -2.37 -1.25 1.80
N ILE A 96 -1.48 -1.17 0.82
CA ILE A 96 -1.84 -1.00 -0.59
C ILE A 96 -1.24 -2.16 -1.38
N GLY A 97 -2.07 -2.81 -2.19
CA GLY A 97 -1.66 -3.97 -2.98
C GLY A 97 -2.64 -4.28 -4.11
N ASN A 98 -2.23 -5.16 -5.01
CA ASN A 98 -3.08 -5.68 -6.09
C ASN A 98 -3.06 -7.21 -6.15
N GLY A 99 -2.04 -7.87 -5.59
CA GLY A 99 -1.73 -9.27 -5.80
C GLY A 99 -2.35 -10.23 -4.79
N ARG A 100 -2.29 -11.52 -5.13
CA ARG A 100 -2.73 -12.62 -4.22
C ARG A 100 -1.89 -12.70 -2.95
N ASN A 101 -0.62 -12.36 -3.05
CA ASN A 101 0.33 -12.29 -1.94
C ASN A 101 0.03 -11.13 -0.96
N ASP A 102 -0.79 -10.15 -1.35
CA ASP A 102 -1.11 -9.00 -0.48
C ASP A 102 -2.31 -9.25 0.42
N GLU A 103 -3.09 -10.31 0.12
CA GLU A 103 -4.38 -10.59 0.74
C GLU A 103 -4.37 -10.56 2.27
N TRP A 104 -3.32 -11.10 2.89
CA TRP A 104 -3.23 -11.14 4.35
C TRP A 104 -2.73 -9.84 4.96
N MET A 105 -1.83 -9.11 4.29
CA MET A 105 -1.43 -7.78 4.71
C MET A 105 -2.64 -6.82 4.69
N LEU A 106 -3.43 -6.83 3.61
CA LEU A 106 -4.65 -6.01 3.52
C LEU A 106 -5.69 -6.44 4.56
N LYS A 107 -5.80 -7.72 4.90
CA LYS A 107 -6.74 -8.16 5.93
C LYS A 107 -6.37 -7.67 7.34
N GLU A 108 -5.07 -7.49 7.63
CA GLU A 108 -4.61 -7.11 8.98
C GLU A 108 -4.55 -5.59 9.18
N ALA A 109 -4.22 -4.83 8.13
CA ALA A 109 -4.05 -3.37 8.21
C ALA A 109 -5.34 -2.63 8.62
N ALA A 110 -5.16 -1.43 9.18
CA ALA A 110 -6.28 -0.60 9.65
C ALA A 110 -7.08 0.04 8.51
N LEU A 111 -6.38 0.35 7.42
CA LEU A 111 -6.91 0.83 6.16
C LEU A 111 -6.29 0.05 5.01
N SER A 112 -7.12 -0.50 4.13
CA SER A 112 -6.68 -1.33 3.02
C SER A 112 -7.19 -0.84 1.68
N ILE A 113 -6.27 -0.66 0.74
CA ILE A 113 -6.54 -0.08 -0.57
C ILE A 113 -6.11 -1.09 -1.65
N ALA A 114 -7.05 -1.49 -2.51
CA ALA A 114 -6.75 -2.33 -3.66
C ALA A 114 -6.52 -1.48 -4.92
N VAL A 115 -5.43 -1.73 -5.63
CA VAL A 115 -5.09 -1.05 -6.90
C VAL A 115 -5.51 -1.92 -8.08
N MET A 116 -6.31 -1.34 -8.99
CA MET A 116 -6.84 -2.01 -10.20
C MET A 116 -6.21 -1.44 -11.49
N ASP A 117 -4.92 -1.16 -11.43
CA ASP A 117 -4.16 -0.55 -12.53
C ASP A 117 -3.81 -1.59 -13.62
N ARG A 118 -2.86 -1.28 -14.50
CA ARG A 118 -2.54 -2.02 -15.73
C ARG A 118 -2.21 -3.51 -15.57
N GLU A 119 -1.66 -3.93 -14.43
CA GLU A 119 -1.36 -5.36 -14.16
C GLU A 119 -2.59 -6.15 -13.67
N GLY A 120 -3.73 -5.48 -13.51
CA GLY A 120 -4.94 -6.05 -12.96
C GLY A 120 -4.87 -6.25 -11.46
N VAL A 121 -5.98 -6.72 -10.89
CA VAL A 121 -6.11 -6.99 -9.45
C VAL A 121 -6.53 -8.45 -9.26
N TYR A 122 -6.00 -9.10 -8.23
CA TYR A 122 -6.49 -10.40 -7.80
C TYR A 122 -7.93 -10.25 -7.31
N GLY A 123 -8.92 -10.71 -8.08
CA GLY A 123 -10.34 -10.41 -7.80
C GLY A 123 -10.84 -10.78 -6.40
N LYS A 124 -10.23 -11.77 -5.72
CA LYS A 124 -10.60 -12.09 -4.32
C LYS A 124 -10.01 -11.11 -3.29
N LEU A 125 -8.96 -10.37 -3.64
CA LEU A 125 -8.37 -9.33 -2.80
C LEU A 125 -9.37 -8.22 -2.47
N LEU A 126 -10.26 -7.91 -3.42
CA LEU A 126 -11.26 -6.84 -3.30
C LEU A 126 -12.19 -7.02 -2.09
N LYS A 127 -12.40 -8.26 -1.63
CA LYS A 127 -13.22 -8.55 -0.44
C LYS A 127 -12.56 -8.13 0.87
N ASN A 128 -11.24 -7.90 0.86
CA ASN A 128 -10.46 -7.49 2.02
C ASN A 128 -10.02 -6.01 1.95
N ALA A 129 -10.37 -5.30 0.88
CA ALA A 129 -10.04 -3.88 0.74
C ALA A 129 -11.18 -3.01 1.29
N ASP A 130 -10.83 -1.93 1.99
CA ASP A 130 -11.80 -0.89 2.37
C ASP A 130 -12.15 -0.02 1.14
N LEU A 131 -11.17 0.27 0.29
CA LEU A 131 -11.32 1.08 -0.92
C LEU A 131 -10.64 0.42 -2.12
N CYS A 132 -11.21 0.60 -3.30
CA CYS A 132 -10.62 0.15 -4.56
C CYS A 132 -10.38 1.36 -5.46
N VAL A 133 -9.19 1.44 -6.07
CA VAL A 133 -8.79 2.54 -6.93
C VAL A 133 -8.38 2.04 -8.31
N ARG A 134 -8.47 2.91 -9.32
CA ARG A 134 -8.19 2.54 -10.72
C ARG A 134 -6.72 2.67 -11.09
N SER A 135 -5.93 3.38 -10.29
CA SER A 135 -4.52 3.62 -10.56
C SER A 135 -3.67 3.69 -9.28
N MET A 136 -2.38 3.48 -9.44
CA MET A 136 -1.37 3.67 -8.38
C MET A 136 -1.39 5.10 -7.81
N GLN A 137 -1.59 6.12 -8.67
CA GLN A 137 -1.68 7.52 -8.25
C GLN A 137 -2.93 7.77 -7.41
N ASP A 138 -4.07 7.25 -7.83
CA ASP A 138 -5.32 7.37 -7.07
C ASP A 138 -5.18 6.76 -5.67
N GLY A 139 -4.48 5.63 -5.54
CA GLY A 139 -4.25 4.95 -4.26
C GLY A 139 -3.43 5.78 -3.28
N LEU A 140 -2.33 6.36 -3.75
CA LEU A 140 -1.50 7.26 -2.93
C LEU A 140 -2.20 8.59 -2.66
N ASP A 141 -2.97 9.11 -3.62
CA ASP A 141 -3.71 10.34 -3.49
C ASP A 141 -4.83 10.26 -2.42
N LEU A 142 -5.34 9.07 -2.10
CA LEU A 142 -6.23 8.91 -0.95
C LEU A 142 -5.57 9.35 0.35
N LEU A 143 -4.26 9.15 0.50
CA LEU A 143 -3.51 9.52 1.70
C LEU A 143 -3.03 10.99 1.66
N LEU A 144 -2.76 11.55 0.48
CA LEU A 144 -2.47 12.98 0.34
C LEU A 144 -3.74 13.85 0.49
N TYR A 145 -4.89 13.33 0.08
CA TYR A 145 -6.19 14.02 0.12
C TYR A 145 -7.21 13.20 0.93
N PRO A 146 -7.02 13.06 2.27
CA PRO A 146 -7.75 12.11 3.10
C PRO A 146 -9.27 12.35 3.20
N GLY A 147 -9.77 13.52 2.79
CA GLY A 147 -11.20 13.75 2.63
C GLY A 147 -11.88 12.73 1.70
N ARG A 148 -11.14 12.16 0.74
CA ARG A 148 -11.63 11.11 -0.16
C ARG A 148 -11.85 9.78 0.57
N ILE A 149 -11.00 9.45 1.54
CA ILE A 149 -11.17 8.26 2.39
C ILE A 149 -12.45 8.40 3.23
N ILE A 150 -12.63 9.56 3.85
CA ILE A 150 -13.82 9.84 4.67
C ILE A 150 -15.09 9.74 3.80
N ALA A 151 -15.08 10.34 2.61
CA ALA A 151 -16.23 10.30 1.71
C ALA A 151 -16.58 8.87 1.26
N GLY A 152 -15.58 8.00 1.08
CA GLY A 152 -15.79 6.62 0.64
C GLY A 152 -16.19 5.65 1.75
N LEU A 153 -15.92 5.96 3.03
CA LEU A 153 -16.10 5.03 4.14
C LEU A 153 -17.10 5.47 5.21
N ARG A 154 -17.63 6.70 5.15
CA ARG A 154 -18.68 7.16 6.07
C ARG A 154 -20.01 6.45 5.83
N GLY A 155 -20.79 6.28 6.89
CA GLY A 155 -22.18 5.79 6.86
C GLY A 155 -22.52 4.84 7.99
#